data_AF-A0A165ZQW5-F1
#
_entry.id   AF-A0A165ZQW5-F1
#
_cell.length_a   1.000
_cell.length_b   1.000
_cell.length_c   1.000
_cell.angle_alpha   90.00
_cell.angle_beta   90.00
_cell.angle_gamma   90.00
#
_symmetry.space_group_name_H-M   'P 1'
#
loop_
_entity.id
_entity.type
_entity.pdbx_description
1 polymer ?
#
loop_
_entity_poly.entity_id
_entity_poly.type
_entity_poly.pdbx_seq_one_letter_code
_entity_poly.pdbx_strand_id
1 'polypeptide(L)'
;MVSEFITLDNVHYKVVTRSDAREHPIVYVQPPTHPTYDFDLLEATLRHTPDEQPRGAMQIPPDNHWEIDARLPFEKPLTAYVRDCFPEVTTVTLENIARKQFELANNGPFADAAGLTALRQIFNGWKNAGLAPHPQWSDPLLMLPTLATTASSRGAARSITLPAPFSTGTLERLDFDPMRFQRQWLSFQSTYTPVEFKRFMAALLTRNGYTVMEPSSYNSFPALVFQRAEHDHVFFMSLHRTRIPKISLPTYLDPNTAGVLLENQLGEAAAKVVRDAHAANKIIWLKGGTEIRPGIADTVFIIRDDNSRL
;
A
#
# COMPACT_ATOMS: atom_id res chain seq x y z
N MET A 1 -11.27 -33.66 3.17
CA MET A 1 -11.72 -33.15 1.86
C MET A 1 -12.87 -32.20 2.13
N VAL A 2 -12.68 -30.90 1.88
CA VAL A 2 -13.77 -29.93 1.95
C VAL A 2 -14.63 -30.12 0.68
N SER A 3 -15.93 -30.33 0.84
CA SER A 3 -16.86 -30.47 -0.28
C SER A 3 -16.88 -29.17 -1.10
N GLU A 4 -16.88 -29.25 -2.44
CA GLU A 4 -16.97 -28.08 -3.35
C GLU A 4 -18.30 -27.30 -3.18
N PHE A 5 -19.31 -27.95 -2.59
CA PHE A 5 -20.62 -27.40 -2.35
C PHE A 5 -21.09 -27.65 -0.92
N ILE A 6 -21.90 -26.74 -0.38
CA ILE A 6 -22.72 -26.99 0.81
C ILE A 6 -24.20 -26.85 0.46
N THR A 7 -25.05 -27.65 1.11
CA THR A 7 -26.51 -27.60 0.92
C THR A 7 -27.15 -26.93 2.12
N LEU A 8 -27.90 -25.87 1.86
CA LEU A 8 -28.67 -25.11 2.85
C LEU A 8 -30.09 -24.93 2.30
N ASP A 9 -31.11 -25.35 3.05
CA ASP A 9 -32.52 -25.29 2.65
C ASP A 9 -32.80 -25.81 1.22
N ASN A 10 -32.20 -26.95 0.88
CA ASN A 10 -32.32 -27.61 -0.44
C ASN A 10 -31.69 -26.81 -1.62
N VAL A 11 -30.91 -25.77 -1.34
CA VAL A 11 -30.12 -25.00 -2.31
C VAL A 11 -28.64 -25.37 -2.18
N HIS A 12 -27.99 -25.64 -3.31
CA HIS A 12 -26.56 -25.99 -3.36
C HIS A 12 -25.74 -24.72 -3.59
N TYR A 13 -24.97 -24.31 -2.58
CA TYR A 13 -24.07 -23.18 -2.65
C TYR A 13 -22.67 -23.63 -3.01
N LYS A 14 -21.98 -22.87 -3.86
CA LYS A 14 -20.56 -23.09 -4.16
C LYS A 14 -19.72 -22.58 -3.00
N VAL A 15 -18.78 -23.41 -2.53
CA VAL A 15 -17.77 -22.98 -1.55
C VAL A 15 -16.67 -22.23 -2.28
N VAL A 16 -16.36 -21.03 -1.79
CA VAL A 16 -15.31 -20.18 -2.36
C VAL A 16 -13.94 -20.71 -1.90
N THR A 17 -13.35 -21.67 -2.61
CA THR A 17 -12.09 -22.35 -2.20
C THR A 17 -11.07 -22.52 -3.32
N ARG A 18 -9.80 -22.60 -2.92
CA ARG A 18 -8.73 -23.35 -3.62
C ARG A 18 -8.53 -24.71 -2.94
N SER A 19 -8.03 -25.69 -3.68
CA SER A 19 -7.79 -27.08 -3.23
C SER A 19 -6.82 -27.23 -2.04
N ASP A 20 -6.11 -26.15 -1.68
CA ASP A 20 -5.09 -26.05 -0.63
C ASP A 20 -5.55 -25.20 0.59
N ALA A 21 -6.81 -24.78 0.64
CA ALA A 21 -7.32 -23.92 1.72
C ALA A 21 -7.29 -24.63 3.09
N ARG A 22 -6.66 -23.99 4.08
CA ARG A 22 -6.61 -24.44 5.48
C ARG A 22 -8.04 -24.56 6.04
N GLU A 23 -8.28 -25.54 6.89
CA GLU A 23 -9.55 -25.68 7.61
C GLU A 23 -9.79 -24.42 8.45
N HIS A 24 -10.76 -23.61 8.03
CA HIS A 24 -11.21 -22.42 8.75
C HIS A 24 -12.64 -22.66 9.26
N PRO A 25 -13.00 -22.17 10.47
CA PRO A 25 -14.33 -22.38 11.04
C PRO A 25 -15.45 -21.63 10.30
N ILE A 26 -15.09 -20.67 9.43
CA ILE A 26 -16.02 -19.93 8.57
C ILE A 26 -15.69 -20.26 7.12
N VAL A 27 -16.68 -20.76 6.38
CA VAL A 27 -16.61 -20.90 4.92
C VAL A 27 -17.29 -19.70 4.27
N TYR A 28 -16.95 -19.40 3.02
CA TYR A 28 -17.69 -18.41 2.22
C TYR A 28 -18.49 -19.13 1.16
N VAL A 29 -19.75 -18.71 1.01
CA VAL A 29 -20.67 -19.19 0.01
C VAL A 29 -21.11 -18.09 -0.92
N GLN A 30 -21.40 -18.45 -2.16
CA GLN A 30 -22.01 -17.58 -3.15
C GLN A 30 -23.15 -18.30 -3.88
N PRO A 31 -24.10 -17.56 -4.49
CA PRO A 31 -25.13 -18.17 -5.31
C PRO A 31 -24.50 -19.06 -6.41
N PRO A 32 -25.03 -20.27 -6.67
CA PRO A 32 -24.40 -21.22 -7.60
C PRO A 32 -24.29 -20.71 -9.05
N THR A 33 -25.19 -19.82 -9.46
CA THR A 33 -25.19 -19.17 -10.79
C THR A 33 -24.30 -17.94 -10.86
N HIS A 34 -23.80 -17.45 -9.73
CA HIS A 34 -22.92 -16.28 -9.70
C HIS A 34 -21.52 -16.65 -10.23
N PRO A 35 -20.91 -15.84 -11.12
CA PRO A 35 -19.53 -16.02 -11.52
C PRO A 35 -18.58 -15.94 -10.32
N THR A 36 -17.38 -16.52 -10.46
CA THR A 36 -16.31 -16.35 -9.47
C THR A 36 -15.92 -14.87 -9.39
N TYR A 37 -15.80 -14.33 -8.19
CA TYR A 37 -15.42 -12.93 -8.00
C TYR A 37 -13.95 -12.71 -8.37
N ASP A 38 -13.71 -11.91 -9.39
CA ASP A 38 -12.47 -11.11 -9.47
C ASP A 38 -12.65 -9.79 -8.70
N PHE A 39 -11.62 -8.94 -8.72
CA PHE A 39 -11.68 -7.65 -8.03
C PHE A 39 -12.80 -6.76 -8.58
N ASP A 40 -12.94 -6.63 -9.90
CA ASP A 40 -13.88 -5.70 -10.52
C ASP A 40 -15.32 -6.09 -10.25
N LEU A 41 -15.62 -7.38 -10.36
CA LEU A 41 -16.92 -7.95 -10.05
C LEU A 41 -17.24 -7.77 -8.56
N LEU A 42 -16.31 -8.07 -7.65
CA LEU A 42 -16.55 -7.88 -6.22
C LEU A 42 -16.78 -6.40 -5.89
N GLU A 43 -15.94 -5.50 -6.41
CA GLU A 43 -16.06 -4.05 -6.19
C GLU A 43 -17.40 -3.50 -6.71
N ALA A 44 -17.88 -3.99 -7.86
CA ALA A 44 -19.18 -3.64 -8.43
C ALA A 44 -20.34 -4.22 -7.60
N THR A 45 -20.28 -5.49 -7.20
CA THR A 45 -21.28 -6.12 -6.33
C THR A 45 -21.39 -5.37 -5.00
N LEU A 46 -20.28 -5.07 -4.33
CA LEU A 46 -20.27 -4.33 -3.07
C LEU A 46 -20.85 -2.90 -3.20
N ARG A 47 -20.83 -2.33 -4.41
CA ARG A 47 -21.33 -0.98 -4.69
C ARG A 47 -22.82 -0.95 -5.05
N HIS A 48 -23.27 -1.94 -5.82
CA HIS A 48 -24.57 -1.90 -6.48
C HIS A 48 -25.55 -2.97 -6.00
N THR A 49 -25.05 -4.15 -5.65
CA THR A 49 -25.85 -5.30 -5.19
C THR A 49 -25.20 -5.95 -3.97
N PRO A 50 -25.02 -5.23 -2.85
CA PRO A 50 -24.23 -5.70 -1.70
C PRO A 50 -24.77 -6.98 -1.07
N ASP A 51 -26.07 -7.29 -1.22
CA ASP A 51 -26.67 -8.53 -0.73
C ASP A 51 -26.23 -9.78 -1.51
N GLU A 52 -25.69 -9.60 -2.72
CA GLU A 52 -25.17 -10.68 -3.56
C GLU A 52 -23.71 -11.02 -3.24
N GLN A 53 -23.02 -10.27 -2.37
CA GLN A 53 -21.62 -10.55 -2.03
C GLN A 53 -21.44 -11.95 -1.40
N PRO A 54 -20.22 -12.52 -1.42
CA PRO A 54 -19.93 -13.77 -0.70
C PRO A 54 -20.37 -13.68 0.76
N ARG A 55 -21.03 -14.72 1.28
CA ARG A 55 -21.55 -14.76 2.65
C ARG A 55 -20.77 -15.75 3.49
N GLY A 56 -20.46 -15.38 4.73
CA GLY A 56 -19.90 -16.32 5.69
C GLY A 56 -20.95 -17.36 6.08
N ALA A 57 -20.54 -18.62 6.23
CA ALA A 57 -21.35 -19.69 6.78
C ALA A 57 -20.54 -20.50 7.78
N MET A 58 -21.20 -21.01 8.82
CA MET A 58 -20.60 -21.81 9.89
C MET A 58 -21.47 -23.01 10.22
N GLN A 59 -20.86 -24.08 10.73
CA GLN A 59 -21.60 -25.21 11.29
C GLN A 59 -21.95 -24.94 12.74
N ILE A 60 -23.21 -25.14 13.10
CA ILE A 60 -23.72 -24.95 14.46
C ILE A 60 -23.85 -26.31 15.15
N PRO A 61 -23.08 -26.57 16.23
CA PRO A 61 -23.28 -27.74 17.08
C PRO A 61 -24.63 -27.70 17.81
N PRO A 62 -25.19 -28.85 18.22
CA PRO A 62 -24.63 -30.20 18.10
C PRO A 62 -24.94 -30.89 16.75
N ASP A 63 -25.95 -30.42 16.03
CA ASP A 63 -26.45 -31.10 14.83
C ASP A 63 -25.60 -30.83 13.57
N ASN A 64 -24.58 -29.97 13.69
CA ASN A 64 -23.67 -29.54 12.62
C ASN A 64 -24.39 -29.06 11.35
N HIS A 65 -25.56 -28.44 11.51
CA HIS A 65 -26.25 -27.80 10.39
C HIS A 65 -25.54 -26.50 10.01
N TRP A 66 -25.58 -26.15 8.73
CA TRP A 66 -24.98 -24.91 8.23
C TRP A 66 -25.93 -23.74 8.46
N GLU A 67 -25.37 -22.61 8.91
CA GLU A 67 -26.08 -21.34 9.02
C GLU A 67 -25.27 -20.24 8.31
N ILE A 68 -25.96 -19.38 7.53
CA ILE A 68 -25.36 -18.21 6.90
C ILE A 68 -25.33 -17.06 7.92
N ASP A 69 -24.17 -16.45 8.13
CA ASP A 69 -24.03 -15.25 8.95
C ASP A 69 -24.91 -14.14 8.38
N ALA A 70 -25.87 -13.66 9.18
CA ALA A 70 -26.78 -12.59 8.80
C ALA A 70 -26.04 -11.28 8.47
N ARG A 71 -24.84 -11.07 9.00
CA ARG A 71 -24.03 -9.88 8.73
C ARG A 71 -23.30 -10.01 7.40
N LEU A 72 -23.33 -8.92 6.62
CA LEU A 72 -22.55 -8.81 5.40
C LEU A 72 -21.04 -8.78 5.74
N PRO A 73 -20.20 -9.55 5.04
CA PRO A 73 -18.75 -9.52 5.25
C PRO A 73 -18.10 -8.16 5.03
N PHE A 74 -18.59 -7.39 4.05
CA PHE A 74 -18.12 -6.05 3.71
C PHE A 74 -19.31 -5.08 3.67
N GLU A 75 -19.15 -3.93 4.34
CA GLU A 75 -20.16 -2.88 4.47
C GLU A 75 -20.10 -1.87 3.31
N LYS A 76 -19.02 -1.89 2.53
CA LYS A 76 -18.74 -0.97 1.42
C LYS A 76 -17.73 -1.58 0.45
N PRO A 77 -17.53 -0.98 -0.74
CA PRO A 77 -16.51 -1.43 -1.69
C PRO A 77 -15.09 -1.42 -1.08
N LEU A 78 -14.21 -2.30 -1.56
CA LEU A 78 -12.84 -2.45 -1.05
C LEU A 78 -12.06 -1.14 -1.17
N THR A 79 -12.20 -0.45 -2.30
CA THR A 79 -11.58 0.88 -2.52
C THR A 79 -12.03 1.91 -1.48
N ALA A 80 -13.25 1.80 -0.97
CA ALA A 80 -13.76 2.70 0.04
C ALA A 80 -13.18 2.43 1.44
N TYR A 81 -12.73 1.20 1.75
CA TYR A 81 -11.93 0.96 2.95
C TYR A 81 -10.54 1.57 2.85
N VAL A 82 -9.88 1.44 1.70
CA VAL A 82 -8.57 2.07 1.47
C VAL A 82 -8.65 3.59 1.58
N ARG A 83 -9.69 4.21 1.00
CA ARG A 83 -9.89 5.66 1.04
C ARG A 83 -9.99 6.24 2.44
N ASP A 84 -10.63 5.54 3.37
CA ASP A 84 -10.75 5.99 4.76
C ASP A 84 -9.37 6.06 5.44
N CYS A 85 -8.47 5.16 5.08
CA CYS A 85 -7.13 5.09 5.66
C CYS A 85 -6.14 6.05 4.97
N PHE A 86 -6.29 6.28 3.66
CA PHE A 86 -5.38 7.08 2.84
C PHE A 86 -6.12 8.20 2.10
N PRO A 87 -6.67 9.19 2.82
CA PRO A 87 -7.62 10.14 2.26
C PRO A 87 -7.04 11.09 1.21
N GLU A 88 -5.72 11.28 1.17
CA GLU A 88 -5.01 12.22 0.29
C GLU A 88 -4.46 11.57 -0.99
N VAL A 89 -4.62 10.26 -1.14
CA VAL A 89 -4.19 9.48 -2.31
C VAL A 89 -5.16 9.69 -3.49
N THR A 90 -4.64 9.67 -4.73
CA THR A 90 -5.45 9.82 -5.95
C THR A 90 -6.46 8.68 -6.07
N THR A 91 -7.60 8.94 -6.73
CA THR A 91 -8.65 7.91 -6.91
C THR A 91 -8.13 6.66 -7.62
N VAL A 92 -7.30 6.83 -8.64
CA VAL A 92 -6.68 5.72 -9.40
C VAL A 92 -5.76 4.89 -8.49
N THR A 93 -4.92 5.55 -7.69
CA THR A 93 -4.03 4.83 -6.76
C THR A 93 -4.82 4.09 -5.69
N LEU A 94 -5.90 4.68 -5.16
CA LEU A 94 -6.77 3.99 -4.18
C LEU A 94 -7.35 2.68 -4.73
N GLU A 95 -7.80 2.69 -5.99
CA GLU A 95 -8.29 1.48 -6.66
C GLU A 95 -7.17 0.46 -6.88
N ASN A 96 -6.00 0.90 -7.34
CA ASN A 96 -4.84 0.03 -7.54
C ASN A 96 -4.36 -0.61 -6.22
N ILE A 97 -4.41 0.13 -5.10
CA ILE A 97 -4.13 -0.43 -3.78
C ILE A 97 -5.14 -1.52 -3.43
N ALA A 98 -6.44 -1.24 -3.57
CA ALA A 98 -7.49 -2.20 -3.24
C ALA A 98 -7.38 -3.48 -4.08
N ARG A 99 -7.09 -3.33 -5.38
CA ARG A 99 -6.85 -4.44 -6.31
C ARG A 99 -5.63 -5.25 -5.91
N LYS A 100 -4.50 -4.58 -5.64
CA LYS A 100 -3.27 -5.28 -5.25
C LYS A 100 -3.43 -6.01 -3.93
N GLN A 101 -4.13 -5.40 -2.97
CA GLN A 101 -4.45 -6.00 -1.69
C GLN A 101 -5.35 -7.24 -1.86
N PHE A 102 -6.38 -7.16 -2.71
CA PHE A 102 -7.22 -8.30 -3.06
C PHE A 102 -6.38 -9.44 -3.66
N GLU A 103 -5.51 -9.16 -4.62
CA GLU A 103 -4.66 -10.18 -5.24
C GLU A 103 -3.71 -10.86 -4.24
N LEU A 104 -3.12 -10.06 -3.34
CA LEU A 104 -2.19 -10.56 -2.33
C LEU A 104 -2.90 -11.41 -1.27
N ALA A 105 -4.07 -10.98 -0.82
CA ALA A 105 -4.85 -11.71 0.18
C ALA A 105 -5.38 -13.04 -0.37
N ASN A 106 -5.82 -13.08 -1.63
CA ASN A 106 -6.34 -14.28 -2.28
C ASN A 106 -5.28 -15.08 -3.06
N ASN A 107 -4.00 -14.67 -3.00
CA ASN A 107 -2.90 -15.29 -3.73
C ASN A 107 -3.22 -15.54 -5.23
N GLY A 108 -3.88 -14.58 -5.88
CA GLY A 108 -4.39 -14.71 -7.23
C GLY A 108 -5.48 -13.68 -7.59
N PRO A 109 -5.95 -13.68 -8.85
CA PRO A 109 -6.90 -12.69 -9.35
C PRO A 109 -8.37 -12.96 -8.97
N PHE A 110 -8.65 -14.05 -8.26
CA PHE A 110 -10.01 -14.47 -7.89
C PHE A 110 -10.13 -14.60 -6.38
N ALA A 111 -11.32 -14.34 -5.85
CA ALA A 111 -11.62 -14.44 -4.43
C ALA A 111 -11.55 -15.89 -3.95
N ASP A 112 -10.93 -16.08 -2.79
CA ASP A 112 -10.95 -17.32 -2.02
C ASP A 112 -11.41 -17.03 -0.58
N ALA A 113 -11.93 -18.03 0.14
CA ALA A 113 -12.44 -17.83 1.51
C ALA A 113 -11.37 -17.31 2.50
N ALA A 114 -10.12 -17.72 2.33
CA ALA A 114 -9.02 -17.28 3.20
C ALA A 114 -8.65 -15.82 2.94
N GLY A 115 -8.61 -15.40 1.67
CA GLY A 115 -8.34 -14.04 1.24
C GLY A 115 -9.47 -13.10 1.60
N LEU A 116 -10.75 -13.49 1.45
CA LEU A 116 -11.87 -12.69 1.95
C LEU A 116 -11.82 -12.52 3.47
N THR A 117 -11.45 -13.56 4.22
CA THR A 117 -11.22 -13.46 5.67
C THR A 117 -10.07 -12.53 6.00
N ALA A 118 -8.94 -12.63 5.28
CA ALA A 118 -7.79 -11.77 5.46
C ALA A 118 -8.12 -10.30 5.18
N LEU A 119 -8.86 -10.01 4.10
CA LEU A 119 -9.34 -8.65 3.79
C LEU A 119 -10.17 -8.06 4.92
N ARG A 120 -11.14 -8.83 5.47
CA ARG A 120 -11.93 -8.39 6.63
C ARG A 120 -11.06 -8.10 7.84
N GLN A 121 -10.09 -8.97 8.13
CA GLN A 121 -9.16 -8.77 9.24
C GLN A 121 -8.32 -7.51 9.04
N ILE A 122 -7.82 -7.25 7.83
CA ILE A 122 -7.04 -6.04 7.52
C ILE A 122 -7.88 -4.79 7.74
N PHE A 123 -9.10 -4.74 7.20
CA PHE A 123 -9.98 -3.56 7.35
C PHE A 123 -10.41 -3.32 8.80
N ASN A 124 -10.71 -4.39 9.54
CA ASN A 124 -10.95 -4.30 10.97
C ASN A 124 -9.71 -3.84 11.75
N GLY A 125 -8.52 -4.26 11.32
CA GLY A 125 -7.24 -3.83 11.86
C GLY A 125 -7.04 -2.32 11.70
N TRP A 126 -7.26 -1.78 10.49
CA TRP A 126 -7.19 -0.34 10.24
C TRP A 126 -8.19 0.46 11.10
N LYS A 127 -9.42 -0.04 11.27
CA LYS A 127 -10.44 0.62 12.09
C LYS A 127 -10.10 0.66 13.58
N ASN A 128 -9.43 -0.37 14.08
CA ASN A 128 -9.18 -0.56 15.51
C ASN A 128 -7.70 -0.33 15.92
N ALA A 129 -6.87 0.19 15.02
CA ALA A 129 -5.42 0.35 15.22
C ALA A 129 -4.73 -0.96 15.70
N GLY A 130 -5.17 -2.10 15.14
CA GLY A 130 -4.62 -3.42 15.48
C GLY A 130 -3.29 -3.70 14.77
N LEU A 131 -2.51 -4.63 15.31
CA LEU A 131 -1.32 -5.16 14.62
C LEU A 131 -1.72 -5.80 13.29
N ALA A 132 -0.89 -5.65 12.27
CA ALA A 132 -1.04 -6.27 10.96
C ALA A 132 -0.24 -7.58 10.90
N PRO A 133 -0.89 -8.77 10.94
CA PRO A 133 -0.16 -10.04 10.89
C PRO A 133 0.56 -10.26 9.55
N HIS A 134 0.05 -9.63 8.50
CA HIS A 134 0.62 -9.65 7.15
C HIS A 134 0.79 -8.21 6.65
N PRO A 135 1.84 -7.49 7.11
CA PRO A 135 2.08 -6.09 6.76
C PRO A 135 2.09 -5.84 5.25
N GLN A 136 2.63 -6.79 4.49
CA GLN A 136 2.69 -6.75 3.03
C GLN A 136 1.32 -6.78 2.33
N TRP A 137 0.25 -7.12 3.05
CA TRP A 137 -1.14 -7.07 2.57
C TRP A 137 -1.90 -5.84 3.10
N SER A 138 -1.34 -5.09 4.06
CA SER A 138 -2.04 -3.98 4.71
C SER A 138 -1.39 -2.62 4.53
N ASP A 139 -0.09 -2.56 4.26
CA ASP A 139 0.61 -1.30 4.04
C ASP A 139 0.89 -1.11 2.53
N PRO A 140 0.31 -0.09 1.88
CA PRO A 140 0.53 0.16 0.46
C PRO A 140 1.99 0.34 0.06
N LEU A 141 2.86 0.84 0.94
CA LEU A 141 4.29 0.98 0.64
C LEU A 141 5.00 -0.38 0.58
N LEU A 142 4.51 -1.37 1.32
CA LEU A 142 5.03 -2.74 1.27
C LEU A 142 4.50 -3.52 0.05
N MET A 143 3.36 -3.10 -0.52
CA MET A 143 2.78 -3.69 -1.74
C MET A 143 3.49 -3.25 -3.02
N LEU A 144 4.26 -2.15 -2.97
CA LEU A 144 4.93 -1.60 -4.15
C LEU A 144 6.00 -2.56 -4.69
N PRO A 145 6.08 -2.73 -6.03
CA PRO A 145 7.18 -3.41 -6.65
C PRO A 145 8.47 -2.61 -6.48
N THR A 146 9.59 -3.31 -6.47
CA THR A 146 10.91 -2.65 -6.42
C THR A 146 11.31 -2.24 -7.84
N LEU A 147 11.45 -0.94 -8.08
CA LEU A 147 11.90 -0.42 -9.37
C LEU A 147 13.42 -0.49 -9.49
N ALA A 148 13.89 -0.89 -10.67
CA ALA A 148 15.31 -1.04 -10.95
C ALA A 148 15.98 0.31 -11.21
N THR A 149 17.18 0.47 -10.65
CA THR A 149 18.05 1.61 -10.96
C THR A 149 18.83 1.36 -12.25
N THR A 150 18.58 2.16 -13.29
CA THR A 150 19.29 2.08 -14.58
C THR A 150 20.59 2.90 -14.56
N ALA A 151 21.69 2.30 -15.00
CA ALA A 151 22.94 3.03 -15.27
C ALA A 151 22.88 3.71 -16.64
N SER A 152 23.36 4.95 -16.75
CA SER A 152 23.47 5.60 -18.05
C SER A 152 24.62 5.00 -18.86
N SER A 153 24.41 4.77 -20.16
CA SER A 153 25.44 4.27 -21.08
C SER A 153 26.53 5.29 -21.42
N ARG A 154 26.36 6.56 -21.03
CA ARG A 154 27.26 7.69 -21.34
C ARG A 154 27.61 8.52 -20.09
N GLY A 155 27.92 7.86 -18.98
CA GLY A 155 28.45 8.52 -17.77
C GLY A 155 28.07 7.83 -16.47
N ALA A 156 28.52 8.39 -15.35
CA ALA A 156 28.29 7.86 -14.01
C ALA A 156 26.83 8.07 -13.50
N ALA A 157 26.00 8.80 -14.23
CA ALA A 157 24.64 9.12 -13.83
C ALA A 157 23.75 7.86 -13.82
N ARG A 158 23.09 7.62 -12.68
CA ARG A 158 22.06 6.59 -12.53
C ARG A 158 20.68 7.22 -12.58
N SER A 159 19.66 6.42 -12.82
CA SER A 159 18.29 6.91 -12.81
C SER A 159 17.23 5.84 -12.65
N ILE A 160 16.07 6.28 -12.19
CA ILE A 160 14.86 5.45 -12.12
C ILE A 160 13.81 6.10 -13.00
N THR A 161 13.24 5.33 -13.92
CA THR A 161 12.08 5.77 -14.71
C THR A 161 10.84 5.70 -13.83
N LEU A 162 10.06 6.79 -13.79
CA LEU A 162 8.83 6.81 -13.02
C LEU A 162 7.68 6.19 -13.83
N PRO A 163 6.91 5.25 -13.23
CA PRO A 163 5.65 4.80 -13.81
C PRO A 163 4.67 5.95 -14.02
N ALA A 164 3.73 5.80 -14.95
CA ALA A 164 2.73 6.84 -15.21
C ALA A 164 1.79 7.02 -14.01
N PRO A 165 1.52 8.26 -13.56
CA PRO A 165 0.75 8.53 -12.33
C PRO A 165 -0.76 8.18 -12.39
N PHE A 166 -1.24 7.76 -13.56
CA PHE A 166 -2.66 7.43 -13.80
C PHE A 166 -2.81 6.04 -14.45
N SER A 167 -1.80 5.18 -14.31
CA SER A 167 -1.90 3.79 -14.75
C SER A 167 -2.98 3.07 -13.94
N THR A 168 -3.94 2.43 -14.61
CA THR A 168 -5.01 1.66 -13.95
C THR A 168 -4.65 0.17 -13.93
N GLY A 169 -5.16 -0.54 -12.93
CA GLY A 169 -5.06 -2.00 -12.84
C GLY A 169 -3.75 -2.53 -12.25
N THR A 170 -2.74 -1.68 -12.02
CA THR A 170 -1.47 -2.10 -11.40
C THR A 170 -0.96 -1.05 -10.41
N LEU A 171 -0.53 -1.51 -9.22
CA LEU A 171 0.09 -0.64 -8.22
C LEU A 171 1.61 -0.60 -8.43
N GLU A 172 2.09 0.41 -9.13
CA GLU A 172 3.53 0.60 -9.39
C GLU A 172 4.14 1.78 -8.61
N ARG A 173 3.31 2.73 -8.21
CA ARG A 173 3.66 3.92 -7.42
C ARG A 173 2.45 4.35 -6.59
N LEU A 174 2.70 5.05 -5.49
CA LEU A 174 1.67 5.81 -4.81
C LEU A 174 1.65 7.24 -5.34
N ASP A 175 0.48 7.73 -5.70
CA ASP A 175 0.27 9.14 -6.03
C ASP A 175 -0.72 9.79 -5.07
N PHE A 176 -0.33 10.94 -4.53
CA PHE A 176 -1.16 11.82 -3.74
C PHE A 176 -1.62 12.99 -4.59
N ASP A 177 -2.88 13.37 -4.41
CA ASP A 177 -3.55 14.43 -5.15
C ASP A 177 -3.38 15.78 -4.44
N PRO A 178 -2.59 16.72 -4.98
CA PRO A 178 -2.40 18.02 -4.35
C PRO A 178 -3.69 18.82 -4.11
N MET A 179 -4.78 18.52 -4.81
CA MET A 179 -6.09 19.15 -4.56
C MET A 179 -6.69 18.74 -3.21
N ARG A 180 -6.28 17.61 -2.64
CA ARG A 180 -6.75 17.14 -1.32
C ARG A 180 -6.06 17.87 -0.16
N PHE A 181 -4.95 18.56 -0.43
CA PHE A 181 -4.17 19.33 0.55
C PHE A 181 -3.67 20.65 -0.07
N GLN A 182 -4.56 21.33 -0.80
CA GLN A 182 -4.22 22.47 -1.66
C GLN A 182 -3.50 23.60 -0.91
N ARG A 183 -3.90 23.93 0.32
CA ARG A 183 -3.27 24.99 1.11
C ARG A 183 -1.81 24.66 1.42
N GLN A 184 -1.55 23.43 1.86
CA GLN A 184 -0.22 22.93 2.17
C GLN A 184 0.63 22.86 0.90
N TRP A 185 0.03 22.42 -0.21
CA TRP A 185 0.67 22.36 -1.51
C TRP A 185 1.13 23.74 -2.00
N LEU A 186 0.24 24.74 -2.00
CA LEU A 186 0.56 26.11 -2.43
C LEU A 186 1.65 26.75 -1.54
N SER A 187 1.59 26.53 -0.23
CA SER A 187 2.63 26.98 0.69
C SER A 187 3.97 26.29 0.45
N PHE A 188 3.95 25.00 0.09
CA PHE A 188 5.17 24.28 -0.24
C PHE A 188 5.74 24.74 -1.59
N GLN A 189 4.90 25.03 -2.59
CA GLN A 189 5.35 25.52 -3.90
C GLN A 189 6.04 26.91 -3.83
N SER A 190 5.76 27.73 -2.82
CA SER A 190 6.46 28.99 -2.59
C SER A 190 7.81 28.82 -1.86
N THR A 191 8.14 27.60 -1.40
CA THR A 191 9.39 27.28 -0.70
C THR A 191 10.24 26.28 -1.46
N TYR A 192 11.55 26.51 -1.51
CA TYR A 192 12.49 25.70 -2.30
C TYR A 192 13.61 25.06 -1.47
N THR A 193 13.50 25.09 -0.14
CA THR A 193 14.54 24.54 0.73
C THR A 193 14.34 23.04 1.00
N PRO A 194 15.43 22.27 1.19
CA PRO A 194 15.34 20.86 1.59
C PRO A 194 14.60 20.64 2.93
N VAL A 195 14.75 21.57 3.89
CA VAL A 195 14.06 21.50 5.19
C VAL A 195 12.55 21.61 5.04
N GLU A 196 12.06 22.58 4.26
CA GLU A 196 10.62 22.72 4.02
C GLU A 196 10.07 21.54 3.21
N PHE A 197 10.87 20.95 2.32
CA PHE A 197 10.47 19.73 1.63
C PHE A 197 10.31 18.53 2.57
N LYS A 198 11.25 18.34 3.49
CA LYS A 198 11.14 17.31 4.53
C LYS A 198 9.91 17.53 5.42
N ARG A 199 9.66 18.76 5.87
CA ARG A 199 8.48 19.11 6.69
C ARG A 199 7.17 18.86 5.95
N PHE A 200 7.08 19.27 4.69
CA PHE A 200 5.91 19.03 3.85
C PHE A 200 5.62 17.53 3.70
N MET A 201 6.63 16.74 3.33
CA MET A 201 6.48 15.29 3.15
C MET A 201 6.20 14.58 4.47
N ALA A 202 6.83 15.00 5.58
CA ALA A 202 6.56 14.45 6.90
C ALA A 202 5.11 14.68 7.31
N ALA A 203 4.60 15.91 7.15
CA ALA A 203 3.21 16.23 7.46
C ALA A 203 2.22 15.45 6.58
N LEU A 204 2.52 15.26 5.29
CA LEU A 204 1.72 14.43 4.38
C LEU A 204 1.66 12.99 4.88
N LEU A 205 2.81 12.38 5.20
CA LEU A 205 2.87 11.01 5.73
C LEU A 205 2.10 10.88 7.05
N THR A 206 2.25 11.84 7.97
CA THR A 206 1.52 11.83 9.26
C THR A 206 0.01 11.83 9.08
N ARG A 207 -0.53 12.61 8.13
CA ARG A 207 -1.97 12.63 7.84
C ARG A 207 -2.48 11.35 7.17
N ASN A 208 -1.59 10.51 6.65
CA ASN A 208 -1.89 9.22 6.05
C ASN A 208 -1.46 8.04 6.93
N GLY A 209 -1.35 8.25 8.25
CA GLY A 209 -1.20 7.18 9.24
C GLY A 209 0.23 6.77 9.58
N TYR A 210 1.25 7.48 9.09
CA TYR A 210 2.65 7.18 9.40
C TYR A 210 3.17 8.00 10.57
N THR A 211 4.01 7.41 11.41
CA THR A 211 4.81 8.12 12.40
C THR A 211 6.16 8.45 11.80
N VAL A 212 6.41 9.74 11.58
CA VAL A 212 7.66 10.24 11.00
C VAL A 212 8.59 10.70 12.11
N MET A 213 9.84 10.24 12.08
CA MET A 213 10.87 10.74 12.99
C MET A 213 11.17 12.22 12.69
N GLU A 214 11.48 13.01 13.71
CA GLU A 214 11.73 14.44 13.56
C GLU A 214 12.75 14.71 12.44
N PRO A 215 12.38 15.44 11.37
CA PRO A 215 13.28 15.67 10.27
C PRO A 215 14.50 16.49 10.69
N SER A 216 15.69 16.05 10.28
CA SER A 216 16.94 16.78 10.56
C SER A 216 16.89 18.22 10.01
N SER A 217 17.66 19.13 10.59
CA SER A 217 17.85 20.49 10.03
C SER A 217 18.88 20.53 8.89
N TYR A 218 19.59 19.40 8.64
CA TYR A 218 20.60 19.32 7.59
C TYR A 218 20.00 19.48 6.20
N ASN A 219 20.60 20.35 5.39
CA ASN A 219 20.18 20.58 4.00
C ASN A 219 20.73 19.53 3.03
N SER A 220 21.79 18.84 3.41
CA SER A 220 22.42 17.77 2.61
C SER A 220 21.50 16.55 2.58
N PHE A 221 21.12 16.13 1.37
CA PHE A 221 20.32 14.92 1.09
C PHE A 221 18.98 14.89 1.84
N PRO A 222 17.91 15.48 1.28
CA PRO A 222 16.62 15.47 1.96
C PRO A 222 16.09 14.03 2.03
N ALA A 223 15.99 13.50 3.25
CA ALA A 223 15.47 12.17 3.52
C ALA A 223 14.62 12.17 4.79
N LEU A 224 13.72 11.18 4.87
CA LEU A 224 12.82 10.94 5.98
C LEU A 224 12.93 9.48 6.43
N VAL A 225 12.76 9.27 7.74
CA VAL A 225 12.60 7.95 8.35
C VAL A 225 11.26 7.91 9.04
N PHE A 226 10.47 6.88 8.75
CA PHE A 226 9.13 6.75 9.29
C PHE A 226 8.71 5.29 9.37
N GLN A 227 7.63 5.04 10.10
CA GLN A 227 7.06 3.72 10.31
C GLN A 227 5.55 3.82 10.47
N ARG A 228 4.88 2.68 10.44
CA ARG A 228 3.46 2.55 10.79
C ARG A 228 3.33 1.80 12.10
N ALA A 229 2.28 2.05 12.89
CA ALA A 229 2.14 1.46 14.22
C ALA A 229 1.83 -0.04 14.17
N GLU A 230 1.24 -0.50 13.06
CA GLU A 230 0.69 -1.84 12.90
C GLU A 230 1.77 -2.90 12.62
N HIS A 231 3.01 -2.51 12.31
CA HIS A 231 4.13 -3.41 11.99
C HIS A 231 5.49 -2.77 12.28
N ASP A 232 6.56 -3.56 12.20
CA ASP A 232 7.91 -3.15 12.57
C ASP A 232 8.86 -2.82 11.40
N HIS A 233 8.33 -2.77 10.17
CA HIS A 233 9.08 -2.23 9.03
C HIS A 233 9.39 -0.74 9.20
N VAL A 234 10.62 -0.37 8.85
CA VAL A 234 11.09 1.02 8.84
C VAL A 234 11.28 1.46 7.40
N PHE A 235 10.72 2.61 7.07
CA PHE A 235 10.85 3.21 5.75
C PHE A 235 11.93 4.29 5.78
N PHE A 236 12.88 4.21 4.85
CA PHE A 236 13.78 5.31 4.52
C PHE A 236 13.40 5.86 3.15
N MET A 237 13.08 7.15 3.09
CA MET A 237 12.68 7.80 1.84
C MET A 237 13.58 8.99 1.55
N SER A 238 14.31 8.95 0.43
CA SER A 238 14.96 10.16 -0.10
C SER A 238 14.01 10.95 -0.98
N LEU A 239 14.12 12.27 -0.94
CA LEU A 239 13.17 13.21 -1.54
C LEU A 239 13.69 13.81 -2.84
N HIS A 240 12.85 13.83 -3.86
CA HIS A 240 13.20 14.24 -5.22
C HIS A 240 12.16 15.19 -5.80
N ARG A 241 12.62 16.24 -6.47
CA ARG A 241 11.76 17.08 -7.31
C ARG A 241 12.06 16.78 -8.76
N THR A 242 11.05 16.43 -9.53
CA THR A 242 11.22 16.15 -10.95
C THR A 242 10.21 16.88 -11.82
N ARG A 243 10.66 17.23 -13.03
CA ARG A 243 9.85 17.82 -14.10
C ARG A 243 9.74 16.90 -15.32
N ILE A 244 10.24 15.67 -15.18
CA ILE A 244 10.24 14.62 -16.20
C ILE A 244 9.85 13.30 -15.51
N PRO A 245 9.37 12.27 -16.24
CA PRO A 245 9.01 10.96 -15.66
C PRO A 245 10.25 10.12 -15.27
N LYS A 246 11.15 10.73 -14.49
CA LYS A 246 12.46 10.17 -14.17
C LYS A 246 13.02 10.81 -12.91
N ILE A 247 13.65 10.00 -12.07
CA ILE A 247 14.52 10.46 -10.97
C ILE A 247 15.96 10.36 -11.44
N SER A 248 16.67 11.49 -11.41
CA SER A 248 18.11 11.54 -11.69
C SER A 248 18.89 11.32 -10.41
N LEU A 249 19.77 10.32 -10.42
CA LEU A 249 20.62 9.92 -9.29
C LEU A 249 22.11 10.09 -9.69
N PRO A 250 22.63 11.33 -9.74
CA PRO A 250 24.02 11.53 -10.08
C PRO A 250 24.94 11.02 -8.97
N THR A 251 26.07 10.42 -9.33
CA THR A 251 26.98 9.71 -8.40
C THR A 251 27.59 10.61 -7.34
N TYR A 252 27.83 11.89 -7.63
CA TYR A 252 28.33 12.84 -6.64
C TYR A 252 27.27 13.21 -5.58
N LEU A 253 25.99 12.92 -5.86
CA LEU A 253 24.89 12.97 -4.90
C LEU A 253 24.52 11.57 -4.39
N ASP A 254 25.29 10.53 -4.73
CA ASP A 254 25.17 9.27 -4.03
C ASP A 254 25.85 9.43 -2.68
N PRO A 255 25.11 9.36 -1.56
CA PRO A 255 25.75 9.60 -0.30
C PRO A 255 26.69 8.45 0.12
N ASN A 256 26.63 7.27 -0.53
CA ASN A 256 27.65 6.22 -0.42
C ASN A 256 28.98 6.67 -1.02
N THR A 257 28.92 7.24 -2.22
CA THR A 257 30.12 7.66 -2.96
C THR A 257 30.68 8.98 -2.43
N ALA A 258 29.81 9.87 -1.94
CA ALA A 258 30.20 11.15 -1.37
C ALA A 258 30.76 11.07 0.07
N GLY A 259 30.81 9.86 0.67
CA GLY A 259 31.34 9.65 2.03
C GLY A 259 30.52 10.33 3.13
N VAL A 260 29.24 10.60 2.89
CA VAL A 260 28.40 11.36 3.82
C VAL A 260 27.82 10.42 4.85
N LEU A 261 28.24 10.57 6.11
CA LEU A 261 27.70 9.83 7.25
C LEU A 261 26.17 9.92 7.31
N LEU A 262 25.51 8.81 7.65
CA LEU A 262 24.05 8.72 7.71
C LEU A 262 23.47 9.70 8.74
N GLU A 263 24.20 9.92 9.83
CA GLU A 263 23.93 10.88 10.91
C GLU A 263 23.83 12.31 10.38
N ASN A 264 24.65 12.66 9.40
CA ASN A 264 24.65 14.00 8.79
C ASN A 264 23.46 14.20 7.82
N GLN A 265 22.69 13.14 7.54
CA GLN A 265 21.49 13.21 6.71
C GLN A 265 20.23 13.17 7.58
N LEU A 266 20.20 12.27 8.56
CA LEU A 266 19.00 11.95 9.33
C LEU A 266 19.05 12.43 10.79
N GLY A 267 20.21 12.81 11.30
CA GLY A 267 20.47 12.90 12.74
C GLY A 267 20.77 11.52 13.36
N GLU A 268 21.37 11.53 14.55
CA GLU A 268 21.86 10.31 15.21
C GLU A 268 20.75 9.29 15.51
N ALA A 269 19.62 9.76 16.05
CA ALA A 269 18.52 8.90 16.46
C ALA A 269 17.93 8.12 15.26
N ALA A 270 17.63 8.82 14.16
CA ALA A 270 17.09 8.20 12.96
C ALA A 270 18.12 7.32 12.24
N ALA A 271 19.40 7.72 12.22
CA ALA A 271 20.47 6.88 11.68
C ALA A 271 20.61 5.55 12.44
N LYS A 272 20.46 5.57 13.77
CA LYS A 272 20.45 4.35 14.59
C LYS A 272 19.28 3.43 14.22
N VAL A 273 18.06 3.96 14.15
CA VAL A 273 16.86 3.18 13.79
C VAL A 273 17.01 2.53 12.41
N VAL A 274 17.54 3.27 11.44
CA VAL A 274 17.80 2.76 10.08
C VAL A 274 18.80 1.60 10.09
N ARG A 275 19.90 1.70 10.86
CA ARG A 275 20.87 0.62 11.00
C ARG A 275 20.30 -0.62 11.68
N ASP A 276 19.58 -0.43 12.77
CA ASP A 276 18.96 -1.54 13.51
C ASP A 276 17.94 -2.28 12.62
N ALA A 277 17.12 -1.54 11.88
CA ALA A 277 16.15 -2.11 10.95
C ALA A 277 16.80 -2.79 9.74
N HIS A 278 17.92 -2.25 9.23
CA HIS A 278 18.70 -2.90 8.18
C HIS A 278 19.27 -4.23 8.65
N ALA A 279 19.92 -4.26 9.82
CA ALA A 279 20.46 -5.47 10.41
C ALA A 279 19.38 -6.54 10.67
N ALA A 280 18.15 -6.11 10.96
CA ALA A 280 16.99 -6.99 11.14
C ALA A 280 16.25 -7.35 9.83
N ASN A 281 16.73 -6.91 8.66
CA ASN A 281 16.09 -7.07 7.35
C ASN A 281 14.64 -6.53 7.28
N LYS A 282 14.40 -5.41 7.97
CA LYS A 282 13.09 -4.74 8.08
C LYS A 282 13.06 -3.37 7.41
N ILE A 283 14.17 -2.93 6.83
CA ILE A 283 14.24 -1.66 6.13
C ILE A 283 13.64 -1.74 4.72
N ILE A 284 12.90 -0.70 4.36
CA ILE A 284 12.33 -0.52 3.03
C ILE A 284 12.85 0.79 2.44
N TRP A 285 13.48 0.69 1.28
CA TRP A 285 14.05 1.83 0.56
C TRP A 285 13.02 2.44 -0.38
N LEU A 286 12.82 3.75 -0.22
CA LEU A 286 11.84 4.50 -0.99
C LEU A 286 12.49 5.73 -1.64
N LYS A 287 11.87 6.14 -2.74
CA LYS A 287 12.05 7.45 -3.36
C LYS A 287 10.69 8.12 -3.41
N GLY A 288 10.60 9.34 -2.92
CA GLY A 288 9.36 10.11 -3.00
C GLY A 288 9.62 11.56 -3.32
N GLY A 289 8.54 12.30 -3.52
CA GLY A 289 8.62 13.73 -3.76
C GLY A 289 7.63 14.18 -4.81
N THR A 290 8.00 15.17 -5.63
CA THR A 290 7.03 15.86 -6.49
C THR A 290 7.35 15.68 -7.96
N GLU A 291 6.33 15.34 -8.74
CA GLU A 291 6.37 15.34 -10.19
C GLU A 291 5.47 16.48 -10.71
N ILE A 292 6.09 17.57 -11.13
CA ILE A 292 5.42 18.80 -11.61
C ILE A 292 5.80 18.96 -13.08
N ARG A 293 4.86 18.64 -13.98
CA ARG A 293 5.12 18.55 -15.43
C ARG A 293 4.17 19.46 -16.20
N PRO A 294 4.66 20.15 -17.25
CA PRO A 294 3.76 20.90 -18.14
C PRO A 294 2.70 19.98 -18.76
N GLY A 295 1.44 20.40 -18.72
CA GLY A 295 0.32 19.70 -19.37
C GLY A 295 -0.17 18.43 -18.67
N ILE A 296 0.34 18.12 -17.47
CA ILE A 296 -0.12 17.00 -16.65
C ILE A 296 -0.39 17.50 -15.23
N ALA A 297 -1.40 16.94 -14.55
CA ALA A 297 -1.67 17.32 -13.17
C ALA A 297 -0.46 17.01 -12.26
N ASP A 298 -0.16 17.95 -11.37
CA ASP A 298 0.89 17.80 -10.37
C ASP A 298 0.58 16.61 -9.45
N THR A 299 1.61 15.87 -9.08
CA THR A 299 1.50 14.75 -8.14
C THR A 299 2.62 14.77 -7.12
N VAL A 300 2.30 14.31 -5.92
CA VAL A 300 3.32 13.87 -4.96
C VAL A 300 3.37 12.35 -5.06
N PHE A 301 4.54 11.77 -5.23
CA PHE A 301 4.69 10.34 -5.48
C PHE A 301 5.56 9.65 -4.45
N ILE A 302 5.38 8.34 -4.30
CA ILE A 302 6.29 7.45 -3.60
C ILE A 302 6.44 6.16 -4.42
N ILE A 303 7.69 5.72 -4.60
CA ILE A 303 8.07 4.45 -5.21
C ILE A 303 9.03 3.69 -4.31
N ARG A 304 9.10 2.37 -4.50
CA ARG A 304 10.12 1.52 -3.87
C ARG A 304 11.26 1.27 -4.86
N ASP A 305 12.49 1.25 -4.36
CA ASP A 305 13.67 0.98 -5.19
C ASP A 305 14.63 -0.02 -4.53
N ASP A 306 15.54 -0.57 -5.34
CA ASP A 306 16.55 -1.55 -4.95
C ASP A 306 17.84 -0.92 -4.42
N ASN A 307 17.96 0.41 -4.52
CA ASN A 307 19.19 1.12 -4.21
C ASN A 307 19.32 1.38 -2.70
N SER A 308 19.90 0.39 -2.02
CA SER A 308 20.22 0.49 -0.60
C SER A 308 21.18 1.65 -0.30
N ARG A 309 20.92 2.36 0.79
CA ARG A 309 21.84 3.35 1.34
C ARG A 309 22.95 2.73 2.21
N LEU A 310 22.75 1.50 2.69
CA LEU A 310 23.62 0.77 3.62
C LEU A 310 24.03 -0.60 3.10
#